data_AF-A0A6J4D2C2-F1
#
_entry.id   AF-A0A6J4D2C2-F1
#
_cell.length_a   1.000
_cell.length_b   1.000
_cell.length_c   1.000
_cell.angle_alpha   90.00
_cell.angle_beta   90.00
_cell.angle_gamma   90.00
#
_symmetry.space_group_name_H-M   'P 1'
#
loop_
_entity.id
_entity.type
_entity.pdbx_description
1 polymer ?
#
loop_
_entity_poly.entity_id
_entity_poly.type
_entity_poly.pdbx_seq_one_letter_code
_entity_poly.pdbx_strand_id
1 'polypeptide(L)'
;MLNIIKSKLKNTYKKKSLNSENVTIHNKDFVPVVRDWKNSIYLYNKNTLSLIPVASRLVMKLINGYFSSYNLNIESKIRKKKLRRRLRKLSTNKIFLGDGEFKHTNDKVNITLYVYNRQKLNLLITLKKRYLRLFNDEIFINKLKLIKNVWLTILKKQQDKKRILTNVLPNYSSKVYSIQKLYYKDFLTKSLRSLKDYMYFKQLLYINKVKFENSYLQGLINLIRKIFKKNIEFNIINLKYFYFNSDIFTQPLVLRLRRKRKLSRFLKKLVTKANIKNIKLNKISKDILSNIFEMNNSDNLNNLLNNLTDDNSKYLKKVVLNDIKYKRVSGVRLQGAGRLSKRYTASRSLHKFKYKGNLVNAYTSIKGYPSAVIRGNIRPNIQITKLNSKTRIGSFGVKGWISGT
;
A
#
# COMPACT_ATOMS: atom_id res chain seq x y z
N MET A 1 56.54 -28.69 -9.09
CA MET A 1 55.54 -27.68 -9.52
C MET A 1 55.26 -27.68 -11.03
N LEU A 2 56.27 -27.77 -11.91
CA LEU A 2 56.10 -27.78 -13.39
C LEU A 2 55.13 -28.85 -13.94
N ASN A 3 55.09 -30.04 -13.33
CA ASN A 3 54.17 -31.11 -13.77
C ASN A 3 52.70 -30.83 -13.48
N ILE A 4 52.38 -30.09 -12.40
CA ILE A 4 50.99 -29.69 -12.06
C ILE A 4 50.51 -28.59 -13.02
N ILE A 5 51.43 -27.75 -13.50
CA ILE A 5 51.13 -26.71 -14.50
C ILE A 5 50.89 -27.36 -15.87
N LYS A 6 51.77 -28.29 -16.29
CA LYS A 6 51.60 -29.04 -17.55
C LYS A 6 50.30 -29.85 -17.58
N SER A 7 49.88 -30.45 -16.46
CA SER A 7 48.61 -31.18 -16.39
C SER A 7 47.38 -30.28 -16.49
N LYS A 8 47.43 -29.05 -15.95
CA LYS A 8 46.35 -28.05 -16.11
C LYS A 8 46.24 -27.48 -17.53
N LEU A 9 47.35 -27.40 -18.28
CA LEU A 9 47.38 -26.87 -19.65
C LEU A 9 46.80 -27.83 -20.70
N LYS A 10 46.61 -29.12 -20.37
CA LYS A 10 46.07 -30.14 -21.28
C LYS A 10 44.55 -30.08 -21.50
N ASN A 11 43.84 -29.08 -20.98
CA ASN A 11 42.39 -28.96 -21.15
C ASN A 11 42.04 -28.33 -22.50
N THR A 12 41.32 -29.06 -23.35
CA THR A 12 40.87 -28.58 -24.68
C THR A 12 39.55 -27.80 -24.56
N TYR A 13 39.56 -26.52 -24.93
CA TYR A 13 38.34 -25.72 -25.08
C TYR A 13 37.79 -25.85 -26.51
N LYS A 14 36.47 -26.04 -26.63
CA LYS A 14 35.80 -26.08 -27.94
C LYS A 14 35.81 -24.69 -28.57
N LYS A 15 36.34 -24.56 -29.79
CA LYS A 15 36.27 -23.31 -30.58
C LYS A 15 34.81 -22.99 -30.91
N LYS A 16 34.40 -21.73 -30.71
CA LYS A 16 33.07 -21.24 -31.06
C LYS A 16 32.96 -21.08 -32.58
N SER A 17 32.16 -21.91 -33.25
CA SER A 17 31.81 -21.70 -34.66
C SER A 17 30.73 -20.63 -34.77
N LEU A 18 30.88 -19.70 -35.72
CA LEU A 18 29.84 -18.77 -36.10
C LEU A 18 28.88 -19.50 -37.04
N ASN A 19 27.87 -20.15 -36.49
CA ASN A 19 26.79 -20.69 -37.30
C ASN A 19 25.95 -19.52 -37.84
N SER A 20 25.58 -19.54 -39.12
CA SER A 20 24.66 -18.56 -39.72
C SER A 20 23.25 -18.74 -39.14
N GLU A 21 22.89 -17.99 -38.11
CA GLU A 21 21.59 -18.08 -37.44
C GLU A 21 20.51 -17.31 -38.23
N ASN A 22 19.94 -17.93 -39.27
CA ASN A 22 18.76 -17.41 -39.97
C ASN A 22 17.43 -17.80 -39.29
N VAL A 23 17.37 -17.81 -37.95
CA VAL A 23 16.11 -18.01 -37.22
C VAL A 23 15.92 -16.88 -36.24
N THR A 24 15.07 -15.91 -36.61
CA THR A 24 14.63 -14.84 -35.72
C THR A 24 13.67 -15.41 -34.66
N ILE A 25 14.22 -15.97 -33.60
CA ILE A 25 13.43 -16.42 -32.44
C ILE A 25 13.02 -15.16 -31.67
N HIS A 26 11.73 -14.84 -31.68
CA HIS A 26 11.21 -13.86 -30.74
C HIS A 26 11.40 -14.34 -29.30
N ASN A 27 12.20 -13.60 -28.53
CA ASN A 27 12.41 -13.88 -27.13
C ASN A 27 11.07 -13.83 -26.38
N LYS A 28 10.84 -14.83 -25.53
CA LYS A 28 9.68 -14.84 -24.63
C LYS A 28 9.78 -13.66 -23.67
N ASP A 29 8.62 -13.11 -23.33
CA ASP A 29 8.58 -12.08 -22.30
C ASP A 29 9.00 -12.64 -20.94
N PHE A 30 9.99 -11.99 -20.33
CA PHE A 30 10.41 -12.32 -18.98
C PHE A 30 9.57 -11.59 -17.94
N VAL A 31 9.14 -12.33 -16.94
CA VAL A 31 8.45 -11.81 -15.76
C VAL A 31 9.48 -11.67 -14.65
N PRO A 32 9.40 -10.66 -13.77
CA PRO A 32 10.30 -10.56 -12.63
C PRO A 32 10.29 -11.84 -11.79
N VAL A 33 11.48 -12.40 -11.50
CA VAL A 33 11.69 -13.66 -10.76
C VAL A 33 10.96 -13.69 -9.41
N VAL A 34 10.82 -12.52 -8.77
CA VAL A 34 10.13 -12.38 -7.48
C VAL A 34 8.63 -12.70 -7.57
N ARG A 35 8.02 -12.62 -8.77
CA ARG A 35 6.63 -13.06 -8.96
C ARG A 35 6.50 -14.58 -8.91
N ASP A 36 7.53 -15.32 -9.31
CA ASP A 36 7.55 -16.77 -9.15
C ASP A 36 7.63 -17.14 -7.68
N TRP A 37 8.58 -16.59 -6.93
CA TRP A 37 8.74 -16.94 -5.52
C TRP A 37 8.79 -15.70 -4.65
N LYS A 38 7.93 -15.68 -3.61
CA LYS A 38 7.90 -14.58 -2.63
C LYS A 38 9.26 -14.36 -1.97
N ASN A 39 10.03 -15.43 -1.78
CA ASN A 39 11.41 -15.36 -1.34
C ASN A 39 12.28 -15.72 -2.56
N SER A 40 12.95 -14.75 -3.16
CA SER A 40 13.99 -15.04 -4.15
C SER A 40 15.29 -15.28 -3.40
N ILE A 41 15.63 -16.56 -3.23
CA ILE A 41 16.81 -16.99 -2.50
C ILE A 41 17.40 -18.26 -3.12
N TYR A 42 18.73 -18.33 -3.12
CA TYR A 42 19.48 -19.54 -3.34
C TYR A 42 20.56 -19.65 -2.27
N LEU A 43 20.75 -20.85 -1.70
CA LEU A 43 21.75 -21.13 -0.67
C LEU A 43 22.39 -22.48 -0.96
N TYR A 44 23.71 -22.55 -0.86
CA TYR A 44 24.45 -23.82 -0.94
C TYR A 44 24.06 -24.76 0.22
N ASN A 45 24.00 -24.23 1.44
CA ASN A 45 23.54 -24.99 2.60
C ASN A 45 22.01 -24.99 2.70
N LYS A 46 21.40 -26.12 2.34
CA LYS A 46 19.94 -26.30 2.30
C LYS A 46 19.27 -26.31 3.68
N ASN A 47 19.99 -26.55 4.78
CA ASN A 47 19.41 -26.66 6.13
C ASN A 47 18.69 -25.38 6.55
N THR A 48 19.19 -24.22 6.12
CA THR A 48 18.62 -22.92 6.46
C THR A 48 17.40 -22.53 5.62
N LEU A 49 17.24 -23.14 4.43
CA LEU A 49 16.18 -22.81 3.47
C LEU A 49 14.78 -23.19 4.01
N SER A 50 14.69 -24.27 4.78
CA SER A 50 13.44 -24.80 5.34
C SER A 50 12.77 -23.84 6.33
N LEU A 51 13.55 -23.02 7.04
CA LEU A 51 13.06 -22.08 8.06
C LEU A 51 12.54 -20.76 7.46
N ILE A 52 12.94 -20.42 6.22
CA ILE A 52 12.66 -19.13 5.59
C ILE A 52 11.16 -18.86 5.40
N PRO A 53 10.32 -19.82 4.97
CA PRO A 53 8.88 -19.60 4.87
C PRO A 53 8.22 -19.27 6.22
N VAL A 54 8.71 -19.85 7.32
CA VAL A 54 8.18 -19.57 8.66
C VAL A 54 8.64 -18.18 9.12
N ALA A 55 9.92 -17.87 8.94
CA ALA A 55 10.50 -16.57 9.23
C ALA A 55 9.79 -15.44 8.46
N SER A 56 9.61 -15.59 7.14
CA SER A 56 8.95 -14.57 6.31
C SER A 56 7.50 -14.34 6.74
N ARG A 57 6.78 -15.40 7.13
CA ARG A 57 5.42 -15.29 7.68
C ARG A 57 5.40 -14.55 9.02
N LEU A 58 6.36 -14.78 9.91
CA LEU A 58 6.48 -14.05 11.18
C LEU A 58 6.81 -12.57 10.94
N VAL A 59 7.75 -12.29 10.06
CA VAL A 59 8.13 -10.93 9.65
C VAL A 59 6.92 -10.20 9.06
N MET A 60 6.14 -10.84 8.20
CA MET A 60 4.91 -10.24 7.65
C MET A 60 3.87 -9.96 8.75
N LYS A 61 3.78 -10.76 9.82
CA LYS A 61 2.92 -10.44 10.97
C LYS A 61 3.42 -9.21 11.73
N LEU A 62 4.72 -9.07 11.94
CA LEU A 62 5.32 -7.89 12.58
C LEU A 62 5.07 -6.62 11.76
N ILE A 63 5.35 -6.67 10.46
CA ILE A 63 5.11 -5.56 9.52
C ILE A 63 3.62 -5.16 9.53
N ASN A 64 2.71 -6.14 9.45
CA ASN A 64 1.27 -5.90 9.57
C ASN A 64 0.90 -5.23 10.91
N GLY A 65 1.50 -5.69 12.02
CA GLY A 65 1.34 -5.09 13.34
C GLY A 65 1.75 -3.62 13.36
N TYR A 66 2.97 -3.32 12.89
CA TYR A 66 3.54 -1.98 12.84
C TYR A 66 2.65 -1.01 12.05
N PHE A 67 2.31 -1.31 10.80
CA PHE A 67 1.48 -0.41 9.99
C PHE A 67 0.04 -0.29 10.50
N SER A 68 -0.48 -1.34 11.15
CA SER A 68 -1.80 -1.32 11.78
C SER A 68 -1.86 -0.62 13.16
N SER A 69 -0.72 -0.16 13.69
CA SER A 69 -0.67 0.60 14.95
C SER A 69 -1.53 1.87 14.88
N TYR A 70 -2.20 2.21 15.97
CA TYR A 70 -3.08 3.38 16.07
C TYR A 70 -2.69 4.22 17.29
N ASN A 71 -2.66 5.55 17.14
CA ASN A 71 -2.57 6.44 18.29
C ASN A 71 -3.96 6.60 18.92
N LEU A 72 -4.22 5.80 19.98
CA LEU A 72 -5.52 5.77 20.64
C LEU A 72 -5.88 7.09 21.30
N ASN A 73 -4.89 7.79 21.86
CA ASN A 73 -5.06 9.00 22.67
C ASN A 73 -5.52 10.18 21.81
N ILE A 74 -4.93 10.36 20.63
CA ILE A 74 -5.34 11.42 19.70
C ILE A 74 -6.67 11.06 19.05
N GLU A 75 -6.84 9.82 18.58
CA GLU A 75 -8.10 9.40 17.93
C GLU A 75 -9.32 9.48 18.85
N SER A 76 -9.17 9.29 20.16
CA SER A 76 -10.28 9.44 21.09
C SER A 76 -10.73 10.89 21.23
N LYS A 77 -9.82 11.86 21.15
CA LYS A 77 -10.15 13.30 21.31
C LYS A 77 -10.96 13.84 20.14
N ILE A 78 -10.72 13.35 18.92
CA ILE A 78 -11.43 13.78 17.71
C ILE A 78 -12.87 13.23 17.64
N ARG A 79 -13.16 12.11 18.29
CA ARG A 79 -14.43 11.40 18.13
C ARG A 79 -15.46 11.85 19.16
N LYS A 80 -16.69 12.11 18.69
CA LYS A 80 -17.85 12.37 19.56
C LYS A 80 -18.21 11.18 20.48
N LYS A 81 -17.97 9.93 20.03
CA LYS A 81 -18.29 8.71 20.78
C LYS A 81 -17.10 7.75 20.86
N LYS A 82 -16.92 7.12 22.03
CA LYS A 82 -15.88 6.11 22.26
C LYS A 82 -16.15 4.86 21.43
N LEU A 83 -15.21 4.50 20.54
CA LEU A 83 -15.28 3.27 19.76
C LEU A 83 -14.59 2.11 20.50
N ARG A 84 -15.30 0.98 20.65
CA ARG A 84 -14.77 -0.29 21.20
C ARG A 84 -13.56 -0.76 20.40
N ARG A 85 -12.56 -1.36 21.06
CA ARG A 85 -11.30 -1.85 20.44
C ARG A 85 -11.57 -2.78 19.25
N ARG A 86 -12.54 -3.70 19.36
CA ARG A 86 -12.95 -4.61 18.28
C ARG A 86 -13.37 -3.89 17.01
N LEU A 87 -14.15 -2.81 17.11
CA LEU A 87 -14.63 -2.05 15.94
C LEU A 87 -13.50 -1.27 15.26
N ARG A 88 -12.49 -0.83 16.02
CA ARG A 88 -11.28 -0.20 15.46
C ARG A 88 -10.48 -1.19 14.61
N LYS A 89 -10.25 -2.41 15.13
CA LYS A 89 -9.58 -3.51 14.41
C LYS A 89 -10.31 -3.93 13.12
N LEU A 90 -11.64 -3.80 13.09
CA LEU A 90 -12.49 -4.11 11.92
C LEU A 90 -12.72 -2.91 10.99
N SER A 91 -12.09 -1.76 11.27
CA SER A 91 -12.25 -0.59 10.42
C SER A 91 -11.56 -0.78 9.08
N THR A 92 -12.16 -0.22 8.01
CA THR A 92 -11.50 -0.15 6.71
C THR A 92 -10.63 1.11 6.57
N ASN A 93 -10.55 1.94 7.61
CA ASN A 93 -9.76 3.17 7.61
C ASN A 93 -8.37 2.87 8.18
N LYS A 94 -7.54 2.23 7.36
CA LYS A 94 -6.20 1.79 7.75
C LYS A 94 -5.29 1.73 6.53
N ILE A 95 -4.01 1.52 6.79
CA ILE A 95 -3.03 1.17 5.77
C ILE A 95 -3.24 -0.30 5.41
N PHE A 96 -3.46 -0.59 4.13
CA PHE A 96 -3.53 -1.95 3.60
C PHE A 96 -2.19 -2.31 3.00
N LEU A 97 -1.73 -3.53 3.25
CA LEU A 97 -0.44 -4.04 2.79
C LEU A 97 -0.66 -5.22 1.86
N GLY A 98 0.13 -5.33 0.80
CA GLY A 98 0.24 -6.56 0.03
C GLY A 98 1.04 -7.62 0.78
N ASP A 99 1.08 -8.84 0.26
CA ASP A 99 2.08 -9.80 0.69
C ASP A 99 3.49 -9.24 0.39
N GLY A 100 4.43 -9.48 1.30
CA GLY A 100 5.82 -9.04 1.16
C GLY A 100 6.61 -9.93 0.22
N GLU A 101 7.46 -9.27 -0.57
CA GLU A 101 8.42 -9.89 -1.48
C GLU A 101 9.83 -9.73 -0.89
N PHE A 102 10.53 -10.84 -0.68
CA PHE A 102 11.83 -10.90 -0.02
C PHE A 102 12.90 -11.30 -1.01
N LYS A 103 13.84 -10.38 -1.27
CA LYS A 103 15.06 -10.70 -2.03
C LYS A 103 16.20 -10.93 -1.05
N HIS A 104 16.74 -12.14 -1.03
CA HIS A 104 17.82 -12.50 -0.13
C HIS A 104 19.15 -12.44 -0.88
N THR A 105 20.13 -11.80 -0.26
CA THR A 105 21.55 -11.90 -0.58
C THR A 105 22.28 -12.53 0.61
N ASN A 106 23.60 -12.70 0.51
CA ASN A 106 24.38 -13.18 1.66
C ASN A 106 24.29 -12.20 2.83
N ASP A 107 24.42 -10.90 2.55
CA ASP A 107 24.56 -9.88 3.60
C ASP A 107 23.22 -9.25 4.01
N LYS A 108 22.31 -9.07 3.04
CA LYS A 108 21.06 -8.33 3.25
C LYS A 108 19.80 -8.99 2.70
N VAL A 109 18.67 -8.56 3.21
CA VAL A 109 17.32 -8.93 2.76
C VAL A 109 16.57 -7.66 2.36
N ASN A 110 16.23 -7.57 1.07
CA ASN A 110 15.47 -6.46 0.52
C ASN A 110 14.00 -6.83 0.50
N ILE A 111 13.21 -6.16 1.33
CA ILE A 111 11.78 -6.43 1.52
C ILE A 111 10.99 -5.41 0.71
N THR A 112 10.34 -5.85 -0.37
CA THR A 112 9.44 -5.02 -1.16
C THR A 112 8.01 -5.16 -0.64
N LEU A 113 7.37 -4.03 -0.35
CA LEU A 113 6.03 -3.95 0.21
C LEU A 113 5.15 -3.03 -0.62
N TYR A 114 4.06 -3.57 -1.17
CA TYR A 114 3.00 -2.76 -1.75
C TYR A 114 2.06 -2.24 -0.67
N VAL A 115 1.74 -0.95 -0.72
CA VAL A 115 0.94 -0.29 0.32
C VAL A 115 -0.17 0.56 -0.29
N TYR A 116 -1.37 0.46 0.26
CA TYR A 116 -2.46 1.39 -0.03
C TYR A 116 -2.88 2.15 1.23
N ASN A 117 -2.45 3.40 1.31
CA ASN A 117 -2.66 4.25 2.48
C ASN A 117 -4.03 4.94 2.47
N ARG A 118 -5.08 4.16 2.75
CA ARG A 118 -6.45 4.69 2.85
C ARG A 118 -6.65 5.63 4.03
N GLN A 119 -5.86 5.47 5.09
CA GLN A 119 -5.92 6.32 6.27
C GLN A 119 -5.58 7.77 5.93
N LYS A 120 -4.45 8.00 5.26
CA LYS A 120 -4.04 9.32 4.76
C LYS A 120 -5.11 9.96 3.89
N LEU A 121 -5.64 9.22 2.92
CA LEU A 121 -6.67 9.72 2.01
C LEU A 121 -7.93 10.17 2.75
N ASN A 122 -8.41 9.38 3.72
CA ASN A 122 -9.59 9.76 4.49
C ASN A 122 -9.32 10.99 5.37
N LEU A 123 -8.14 11.08 6.00
CA LEU A 123 -7.75 12.23 6.82
C LEU A 123 -7.68 13.52 5.97
N LEU A 124 -7.06 13.45 4.80
CA LEU A 124 -7.00 14.57 3.85
C LEU A 124 -8.40 15.02 3.39
N ILE A 125 -9.28 14.08 3.05
CA ILE A 125 -10.67 14.40 2.68
C ILE A 125 -11.41 15.06 3.84
N THR A 126 -11.23 14.58 5.08
CA THR A 126 -11.86 15.21 6.25
C THR A 126 -11.34 16.61 6.53
N LEU A 127 -10.03 16.85 6.35
CA LEU A 127 -9.43 18.16 6.46
C LEU A 127 -10.00 19.11 5.40
N LYS A 128 -9.98 18.68 4.13
CA LYS A 128 -10.51 19.42 2.99
C LYS A 128 -11.97 19.87 3.21
N LYS A 129 -12.83 18.95 3.64
CA LYS A 129 -14.27 19.21 3.79
C LYS A 129 -14.63 20.08 4.99
N ARG A 130 -13.90 19.95 6.10
CA ARG A 130 -14.28 20.60 7.37
C ARG A 130 -13.55 21.90 7.65
N TYR A 131 -12.31 22.02 7.19
CA TYR A 131 -11.41 23.05 7.68
C TYR A 131 -10.86 23.99 6.59
N LEU A 132 -11.00 23.69 5.29
CA LEU A 132 -10.54 24.66 4.27
C LEU A 132 -11.19 26.03 4.42
N ARG A 133 -12.53 26.07 4.55
CA ARG A 133 -13.28 27.31 4.76
C ARG A 133 -12.94 28.03 6.07
N LEU A 134 -12.41 27.31 7.06
CA LEU A 134 -12.04 27.89 8.35
C LEU A 134 -10.73 28.67 8.28
N PHE A 135 -9.91 28.46 7.25
CA PHE A 135 -8.62 29.13 7.05
C PHE A 135 -8.65 30.02 5.80
N ASN A 136 -9.81 30.48 5.37
CA ASN A 136 -9.86 31.68 4.53
C ASN A 136 -9.51 32.86 5.43
N ASP A 137 -8.48 33.63 5.06
CA ASP A 137 -7.82 34.60 5.94
C ASP A 137 -8.82 35.61 6.54
N GLU A 138 -9.73 36.15 5.75
CA GLU A 138 -10.75 37.11 6.20
C GLU A 138 -11.73 36.49 7.22
N ILE A 139 -12.29 35.32 6.92
CA ILE A 139 -13.27 34.63 7.78
C ILE A 139 -12.61 34.24 9.10
N PHE A 140 -11.36 33.79 9.04
CA PHE A 140 -10.59 33.41 10.21
C PHE A 140 -10.30 34.61 11.11
N ILE A 141 -9.81 35.72 10.53
CA ILE A 141 -9.53 36.97 11.25
C ILE A 141 -10.82 37.52 11.89
N ASN A 142 -11.93 37.57 11.14
CA ASN A 142 -13.20 38.07 11.66
C ASN A 142 -13.70 37.21 12.84
N LYS A 143 -13.55 35.89 12.74
CA LYS A 143 -13.89 34.99 13.85
C LYS A 143 -13.00 35.21 15.08
N LEU A 144 -11.70 35.45 14.90
CA LEU A 144 -10.79 35.78 15.99
C LEU A 144 -11.14 37.12 16.65
N LYS A 145 -11.49 38.14 15.85
CA LYS A 145 -11.98 39.44 16.34
C LYS A 145 -13.25 39.26 17.19
N LEU A 146 -14.22 38.48 16.72
CA LEU A 146 -15.44 38.16 17.48
C LEU A 146 -15.12 37.46 18.80
N ILE A 147 -14.23 36.46 18.78
CA ILE A 147 -13.80 35.77 20.01
C ILE A 147 -13.14 36.74 20.99
N LYS A 148 -12.29 37.65 20.49
CA LYS A 148 -11.64 38.69 21.30
C LYS A 148 -12.67 39.62 21.94
N ASN A 149 -13.66 40.10 21.19
CA ASN A 149 -14.68 41.01 21.70
C ASN A 149 -15.56 40.35 22.77
N VAL A 150 -16.00 39.11 22.53
CA VAL A 150 -16.75 38.32 23.52
C VAL A 150 -15.90 38.04 24.75
N TRP A 151 -14.61 37.78 24.57
CA TRP A 151 -13.70 37.58 25.69
C TRP A 151 -13.55 38.83 26.55
N LEU A 152 -13.32 39.99 25.95
CA LEU A 152 -13.17 41.26 26.67
C LEU A 152 -14.42 41.61 27.48
N THR A 153 -15.62 41.38 26.93
CA THR A 153 -16.88 41.64 27.65
C THR A 153 -17.08 40.69 28.84
N ILE A 154 -16.77 39.40 28.68
CA ILE A 154 -16.81 38.42 29.77
C ILE A 154 -15.78 38.76 30.86
N LEU A 155 -14.58 39.17 30.45
CA LEU A 155 -13.48 39.47 31.37
C LEU A 155 -13.81 40.68 32.26
N LYS A 156 -14.38 41.75 31.70
CA LYS A 156 -14.90 42.90 32.47
C LYS A 156 -15.94 42.46 33.51
N LYS A 157 -17.00 41.77 33.08
CA LYS A 157 -18.05 41.25 33.98
C LYS A 157 -17.49 40.36 35.10
N GLN A 158 -16.44 39.60 34.82
CA GLN A 158 -15.85 38.68 35.78
C GLN A 158 -14.92 39.38 36.77
N GLN A 159 -14.26 40.48 36.37
CA GLN A 159 -13.51 41.35 37.27
C GLN A 159 -14.43 42.05 38.27
N ASP A 160 -15.57 42.58 37.81
CA ASP A 160 -16.54 43.24 38.69
C ASP A 160 -17.10 42.26 39.73
N LYS A 161 -17.54 41.08 39.28
CA LYS A 161 -17.98 40.01 40.18
C LYS A 161 -16.89 39.55 41.14
N LYS A 162 -15.62 39.56 40.71
CA LYS A 162 -14.48 39.22 41.59
C LYS A 162 -14.37 40.20 42.73
N ARG A 163 -14.38 41.50 42.43
CA ARG A 163 -14.27 42.58 43.42
C ARG A 163 -15.36 42.45 44.48
N ILE A 164 -16.61 42.24 44.03
CA ILE A 164 -17.75 42.01 44.93
C ILE A 164 -17.49 40.79 45.81
N LEU A 165 -17.10 39.64 45.22
CA LEU A 165 -16.91 38.41 45.98
C LEU A 165 -15.73 38.46 46.97
N THR A 166 -14.64 39.15 46.62
CA THR A 166 -13.48 39.32 47.51
C THR A 166 -13.80 40.23 48.69
N ASN A 167 -14.68 41.22 48.50
CA ASN A 167 -15.14 42.08 49.60
C ASN A 167 -16.04 41.30 50.56
N VAL A 168 -16.89 40.39 50.05
CA VAL A 168 -17.82 39.58 50.88
C VAL A 168 -17.11 38.39 51.55
N LEU A 169 -16.11 37.78 50.90
CA LEU A 169 -15.42 36.56 51.37
C LEU A 169 -13.89 36.65 51.21
N PRO A 170 -13.19 37.47 52.02
CA PRO A 170 -11.75 37.72 51.87
C PRO A 170 -10.90 36.45 52.08
N ASN A 171 -11.27 35.60 53.04
CA ASN A 171 -10.57 34.35 53.37
C ASN A 171 -10.60 33.29 52.24
N TYR A 172 -11.46 33.47 51.23
CA TYR A 172 -11.63 32.55 50.10
C TYR A 172 -11.02 33.06 48.78
N SER A 173 -10.28 34.17 48.80
CA SER A 173 -9.71 34.83 47.61
C SER A 173 -8.91 33.89 46.69
N SER A 174 -8.12 32.98 47.26
CA SER A 174 -7.34 31.96 46.52
C SER A 174 -8.24 30.97 45.76
N LYS A 175 -9.34 30.54 46.39
CA LYS A 175 -10.33 29.62 45.81
C LYS A 175 -11.10 30.29 44.67
N VAL A 176 -11.48 31.56 44.83
CA VAL A 176 -12.10 32.37 43.78
C VAL A 176 -11.20 32.48 42.55
N TYR A 177 -9.90 32.73 42.74
CA TYR A 177 -8.93 32.78 41.65
C TYR A 177 -8.84 31.45 40.88
N SER A 178 -8.82 30.33 41.60
CA SER A 178 -8.80 28.99 40.98
C SER A 178 -10.02 28.71 40.10
N ILE A 179 -11.22 29.11 40.55
CA ILE A 179 -12.48 28.94 39.82
C ILE A 179 -12.47 29.81 38.56
N GLN A 180 -11.99 31.05 38.66
CA GLN A 180 -11.83 31.94 37.50
C GLN A 180 -10.89 31.35 36.46
N LYS A 181 -9.73 30.83 36.90
CA LYS A 181 -8.78 30.16 36.01
C LYS A 181 -9.41 28.97 35.28
N LEU A 182 -10.24 28.17 35.96
CA LEU A 182 -10.99 27.08 35.33
C LEU A 182 -11.99 27.59 34.30
N TYR A 183 -12.76 28.64 34.63
CA TYR A 183 -13.72 29.24 33.72
C TYR A 183 -13.04 29.80 32.45
N TYR A 184 -11.93 30.50 32.61
CA TYR A 184 -11.13 31.01 31.50
C TYR A 184 -10.59 29.90 30.61
N LYS A 185 -10.09 28.81 31.20
CA LYS A 185 -9.65 27.62 30.49
C LYS A 185 -10.81 26.99 29.70
N ASP A 186 -12.00 26.92 30.29
CA ASP A 186 -13.20 26.39 29.63
C ASP A 186 -13.65 27.24 28.45
N PHE A 187 -13.63 28.56 28.59
CA PHE A 187 -13.91 29.48 27.48
C PHE A 187 -12.92 29.27 26.33
N LEU A 188 -11.61 29.29 26.62
CA LEU A 188 -10.56 29.11 25.62
C LEU A 188 -10.67 27.75 24.91
N THR A 189 -10.97 26.68 25.66
CA THR A 189 -11.12 25.35 25.07
C THR A 189 -12.38 25.23 24.21
N LYS A 190 -13.47 25.92 24.56
CA LYS A 190 -14.71 25.97 23.76
C LYS A 190 -14.53 26.82 22.50
N SER A 191 -13.94 28.01 22.62
CA SER A 191 -13.73 28.95 21.51
C SER A 191 -12.76 28.41 20.46
N LEU A 192 -11.66 27.78 20.89
CA LEU A 192 -10.63 27.23 20.00
C LEU A 192 -10.83 25.75 19.67
N ARG A 193 -12.00 25.17 19.95
CA ARG A 193 -12.27 23.74 19.74
C ARG A 193 -12.00 23.29 18.31
N SER A 194 -12.43 24.07 17.32
CA SER A 194 -12.24 23.74 15.90
C SER A 194 -10.76 23.70 15.51
N LEU A 195 -9.96 24.65 16.01
CA LEU A 195 -8.51 24.70 15.79
C LEU A 195 -7.81 23.52 16.44
N LYS A 196 -8.21 23.18 17.67
CA LYS A 196 -7.68 22.02 18.39
C LYS A 196 -7.96 20.71 17.64
N ASP A 197 -9.17 20.52 17.13
CA ASP A 197 -9.51 19.35 16.32
C ASP A 197 -8.70 19.30 15.02
N TYR A 198 -8.52 20.43 14.34
CA TYR A 198 -7.64 20.55 13.16
C TYR A 198 -6.20 20.12 13.48
N MET A 199 -5.63 20.60 14.58
CA MET A 199 -4.28 20.23 15.02
C MET A 199 -4.17 18.73 15.28
N TYR A 200 -5.16 18.10 15.90
CA TYR A 200 -5.16 16.65 16.08
C TYR A 200 -5.22 15.89 14.75
N PHE A 201 -5.98 16.36 13.76
CA PHE A 201 -5.97 15.77 12.42
C PHE A 201 -4.59 15.93 11.73
N LYS A 202 -3.94 17.10 11.86
CA LYS A 202 -2.60 17.35 11.34
C LYS A 202 -1.56 16.43 12.01
N GLN A 203 -1.65 16.25 13.32
CA GLN A 203 -0.81 15.32 14.08
C GLN A 203 -0.99 13.86 13.63
N LEU A 204 -2.24 13.41 13.40
CA LEU A 204 -2.49 12.06 12.86
C LEU A 204 -1.95 11.87 11.45
N LEU A 205 -1.98 12.92 10.62
CA LEU A 205 -1.40 12.90 9.28
C LEU A 205 0.13 12.79 9.36
N TYR A 206 0.76 13.57 10.26
CA TYR A 206 2.19 13.51 10.51
C TYR A 206 2.60 12.10 10.97
N ILE A 207 1.95 11.53 12.00
CA ILE A 207 2.19 10.16 12.46
C ILE A 207 2.06 9.15 11.31
N ASN A 208 1.09 9.35 10.42
CA ASN A 208 0.90 8.47 9.28
C ASN A 208 2.01 8.60 8.21
N LYS A 209 2.53 9.82 7.97
CA LYS A 209 3.68 10.06 7.07
C LYS A 209 4.94 9.42 7.63
N VAL A 210 5.20 9.70 8.90
CA VAL A 210 6.35 9.25 9.69
C VAL A 210 6.52 7.72 9.69
N LYS A 211 5.43 6.95 9.66
CA LYS A 211 5.50 5.48 9.58
C LYS A 211 6.31 4.93 8.40
N PHE A 212 6.48 5.72 7.35
CA PHE A 212 7.20 5.34 6.13
C PHE A 212 8.64 5.89 6.10
N GLU A 213 9.01 6.73 7.07
CA GLU A 213 10.35 7.31 7.16
C GLU A 213 11.32 6.30 7.81
N ASN A 214 12.57 6.26 7.32
CA ASN A 214 13.57 5.28 7.74
C ASN A 214 13.87 5.34 9.25
N SER A 215 13.85 6.54 9.84
CA SER A 215 14.07 6.76 11.27
C SER A 215 13.11 5.95 12.15
N TYR A 216 11.82 5.93 11.80
CA TYR A 216 10.80 5.21 12.57
C TYR A 216 10.70 3.73 12.20
N LEU A 217 11.14 3.36 10.99
CA LEU A 217 11.28 1.96 10.59
C LEU A 217 12.43 1.25 11.31
N GLN A 218 13.40 1.98 11.87
CA GLN A 218 14.57 1.38 12.52
C GLN A 218 14.22 0.39 13.63
N GLY A 219 13.20 0.68 14.44
CA GLY A 219 12.73 -0.25 15.47
C GLY A 219 12.19 -1.56 14.87
N LEU A 220 11.46 -1.49 13.75
CA LEU A 220 10.97 -2.65 13.02
C LEU A 220 12.12 -3.42 12.35
N ILE A 221 13.07 -2.70 11.74
CA ILE A 221 14.28 -3.26 11.11
C ILE A 221 15.06 -4.09 12.14
N ASN A 222 15.27 -3.56 13.35
CA ASN A 222 16.01 -4.27 14.40
C ASN A 222 15.32 -5.57 14.83
N LEU A 223 13.99 -5.59 14.92
CA LEU A 223 13.25 -6.82 15.22
C LEU A 223 13.36 -7.86 14.12
N ILE A 224 13.28 -7.43 12.85
CA ILE A 224 13.40 -8.33 11.71
C ILE A 224 14.84 -8.84 11.56
N ARG A 225 15.84 -8.01 11.93
CA ARG A 225 17.27 -8.35 11.88
C ARG A 225 17.58 -9.54 12.76
N LYS A 226 16.96 -9.61 13.94
CA LYS A 226 17.07 -10.76 14.85
C LYS A 226 16.51 -12.05 14.25
N ILE A 227 15.52 -11.98 13.35
CA ILE A 227 14.90 -13.16 12.72
C ILE A 227 15.75 -13.68 11.56
N PHE A 228 16.19 -12.79 10.65
CA PHE A 228 16.95 -13.21 9.46
C PHE A 228 18.47 -13.25 9.67
N LYS A 229 18.99 -12.65 10.74
CA LYS A 229 20.43 -12.47 11.01
C LYS A 229 21.18 -11.80 9.85
N LYS A 230 20.49 -10.89 9.14
CA LYS A 230 20.98 -10.15 7.96
C LYS A 230 20.52 -8.71 8.02
N ASN A 231 21.22 -7.82 7.32
CA ASN A 231 20.80 -6.44 7.16
C ASN A 231 19.49 -6.36 6.39
N ILE A 232 18.64 -5.37 6.68
CA ILE A 232 17.31 -5.26 6.06
C ILE A 232 17.12 -3.90 5.44
N GLU A 233 16.70 -3.92 4.18
CA GLU A 233 16.30 -2.74 3.43
C GLU A 233 14.83 -2.85 3.05
N PHE A 234 14.06 -1.78 3.27
CA PHE A 234 12.66 -1.72 2.87
C PHE A 234 12.50 -0.96 1.55
N ASN A 235 11.83 -1.59 0.59
CA ASN A 235 11.33 -0.95 -0.61
C ASN A 235 9.80 -0.82 -0.52
N ILE A 236 9.30 0.32 -0.04
CA ILE A 236 7.87 0.53 0.16
C ILE A 236 7.25 1.25 -1.05
N ILE A 237 6.38 0.56 -1.77
CA ILE A 237 5.71 1.07 -2.98
C ILE A 237 4.28 1.49 -2.63
N ASN A 238 3.99 2.79 -2.69
CA ASN A 238 2.65 3.31 -2.45
C ASN A 238 1.76 3.22 -3.71
N LEU A 239 0.70 2.44 -3.62
CA LEU A 239 -0.30 2.28 -4.68
C LEU A 239 -1.32 3.42 -4.68
N LYS A 240 -1.59 3.97 -5.86
CA LYS A 240 -2.66 4.96 -6.06
C LYS A 240 -4.05 4.38 -5.82
N TYR A 241 -4.28 3.15 -6.29
CA TYR A 241 -5.57 2.46 -6.17
C TYR A 241 -5.42 1.08 -5.54
N PHE A 242 -6.41 0.71 -4.73
CA PHE A 242 -6.40 -0.56 -4.00
C PHE A 242 -6.62 -1.80 -4.89
N TYR A 243 -7.11 -1.63 -6.12
CA TYR A 243 -7.31 -2.70 -7.10
C TYR A 243 -6.09 -2.93 -8.01
N PHE A 244 -4.93 -2.36 -7.68
CA PHE A 244 -3.66 -2.67 -8.35
C PHE A 244 -2.94 -3.89 -7.77
N ASN A 245 -3.36 -4.35 -6.58
CA ASN A 245 -2.80 -5.53 -5.94
C ASN A 245 -3.94 -6.36 -5.34
N SER A 246 -3.94 -7.67 -5.61
CA SER A 246 -5.04 -8.55 -5.20
C SER A 246 -5.16 -8.74 -3.69
N ASP A 247 -4.06 -8.69 -2.92
CA ASP A 247 -4.08 -8.81 -1.46
C ASP A 247 -4.77 -7.60 -0.84
N ILE A 248 -4.33 -6.43 -1.26
CA ILE A 248 -4.90 -5.15 -0.82
C ILE A 248 -6.37 -5.04 -1.24
N PHE A 249 -6.71 -5.57 -2.40
CA PHE A 249 -8.06 -5.53 -2.93
C PHE A 249 -9.05 -6.43 -2.16
N THR A 250 -8.60 -7.60 -1.69
CA THR A 250 -9.44 -8.57 -0.96
C THR A 250 -9.60 -8.23 0.52
N GLN A 251 -8.59 -7.64 1.16
CA GLN A 251 -8.60 -7.30 2.60
C GLN A 251 -9.82 -6.47 3.05
N PRO A 252 -10.26 -5.40 2.34
CA PRO A 252 -11.46 -4.65 2.70
C PRO A 252 -12.73 -5.50 2.74
N LEU A 253 -12.85 -6.52 1.89
CA LEU A 253 -14.00 -7.42 1.87
C LEU A 253 -14.03 -8.25 3.15
N VAL A 254 -12.89 -8.84 3.54
CA VAL A 254 -12.73 -9.63 4.77
C VAL A 254 -13.16 -8.82 6.00
N LEU A 255 -12.64 -7.60 6.16
CA LEU A 255 -12.97 -6.75 7.31
C LEU A 255 -14.46 -6.39 7.37
N ARG A 256 -15.07 -6.12 6.21
CA ARG A 256 -16.50 -5.80 6.13
C ARG A 256 -17.36 -7.01 6.46
N LEU A 257 -17.02 -8.20 5.97
CA LEU A 257 -17.75 -9.45 6.26
C LEU A 257 -17.67 -9.83 7.74
N ARG A 258 -16.51 -9.64 8.38
CA ARG A 258 -16.36 -9.81 9.83
C ARG A 258 -17.24 -8.87 10.65
N ARG A 259 -17.51 -7.65 10.13
CA ARG A 259 -18.39 -6.68 10.79
C ARG A 259 -19.87 -6.96 10.53
N LYS A 260 -20.25 -7.21 9.27
CA LYS A 260 -21.63 -7.52 8.85
C LYS A 260 -21.60 -8.56 7.73
N ARG A 261 -22.42 -9.60 7.83
CA ARG A 261 -22.46 -10.72 6.87
C ARG A 261 -23.34 -10.38 5.66
N LYS A 262 -22.98 -9.34 4.90
CA LYS A 262 -23.71 -8.87 3.69
C LYS A 262 -22.86 -9.06 2.43
N LEU A 263 -22.66 -10.31 2.03
CA LEU A 263 -21.71 -10.71 0.97
C LEU A 263 -21.98 -10.06 -0.40
N SER A 264 -23.17 -10.23 -0.96
CA SER A 264 -23.51 -9.72 -2.30
C SER A 264 -23.29 -8.21 -2.43
N ARG A 265 -23.75 -7.45 -1.44
CA ARG A 265 -23.63 -5.99 -1.39
C ARG A 265 -22.19 -5.52 -1.35
N PHE A 266 -21.35 -6.19 -0.56
CA PHE A 266 -19.95 -5.81 -0.43
C PHE A 266 -19.12 -6.22 -1.65
N LEU A 267 -19.42 -7.36 -2.26
CA LEU A 267 -18.85 -7.75 -3.55
C LEU A 267 -19.17 -6.71 -4.63
N LYS A 268 -20.45 -6.39 -4.86
CA LYS A 268 -20.88 -5.38 -5.85
C LYS A 268 -20.16 -4.05 -5.60
N LYS A 269 -20.15 -3.55 -4.36
CA LYS A 269 -19.53 -2.26 -4.01
C LYS A 269 -18.01 -2.19 -4.22
N LEU A 270 -17.29 -3.31 -4.11
CA LEU A 270 -15.85 -3.32 -4.32
C LEU A 270 -15.50 -3.45 -5.80
N VAL A 271 -16.18 -4.33 -6.51
CA VAL A 271 -15.97 -4.54 -7.95
C VAL A 271 -16.34 -3.28 -8.75
N THR A 272 -17.40 -2.57 -8.39
CA THR A 272 -17.78 -1.32 -9.09
C THR A 272 -16.75 -0.21 -8.96
N LYS A 273 -15.92 -0.22 -7.90
CA LYS A 273 -14.86 0.78 -7.68
C LYS A 273 -13.61 0.55 -8.53
N ALA A 274 -13.48 -0.61 -9.16
CA ALA A 274 -12.40 -0.85 -10.11
C ALA A 274 -12.71 -0.11 -11.41
N ASN A 275 -11.88 0.88 -11.74
CA ASN A 275 -11.99 1.60 -13.00
C ASN A 275 -11.18 0.83 -14.04
N ILE A 276 -11.89 0.25 -15.00
CA ILE A 276 -11.31 -0.51 -16.11
C ILE A 276 -11.66 0.27 -17.37
N LYS A 277 -10.64 0.60 -18.17
CA LYS A 277 -10.81 1.28 -19.45
C LYS A 277 -10.97 0.22 -20.53
N ASN A 278 -11.88 0.46 -21.48
CA ASN A 278 -11.97 -0.37 -22.68
C ASN A 278 -10.80 -0.02 -23.59
N ILE A 279 -10.07 -1.03 -24.05
CA ILE A 279 -8.91 -0.88 -24.94
C ILE A 279 -9.20 -1.75 -26.16
N LYS A 280 -9.13 -1.15 -27.36
CA LYS A 280 -9.11 -1.90 -28.62
C LYS A 280 -7.75 -2.57 -28.74
N LEU A 281 -7.74 -3.89 -28.95
CA LEU A 281 -6.53 -4.68 -29.13
C LEU A 281 -6.45 -5.06 -30.60
N ASN A 282 -5.45 -4.54 -31.31
CA ASN A 282 -5.18 -4.92 -32.69
C ASN A 282 -4.34 -6.21 -32.72
N LYS A 283 -4.58 -7.05 -33.72
CA LYS A 283 -3.72 -8.20 -34.04
C LYS A 283 -2.36 -7.70 -34.58
N ILE A 284 -1.36 -8.58 -34.56
CA ILE A 284 0.05 -8.26 -34.90
C ILE A 284 0.17 -7.55 -36.26
N SER A 285 0.96 -6.47 -36.30
CA SER A 285 1.72 -6.02 -37.48
C SER A 285 3.11 -6.66 -37.41
N LYS A 286 3.50 -7.46 -38.41
CA LYS A 286 4.69 -8.34 -38.36
C LYS A 286 6.04 -7.61 -38.49
N ASP A 287 6.08 -6.31 -38.78
CA ASP A 287 7.15 -5.80 -39.66
C ASP A 287 8.20 -4.84 -39.05
N ILE A 288 8.33 -4.67 -37.74
CA ILE A 288 9.14 -3.55 -37.22
C ILE A 288 10.63 -3.91 -36.95
N LEU A 289 10.94 -5.18 -36.64
CA LEU A 289 12.30 -5.56 -36.19
C LEU A 289 13.14 -6.29 -37.23
N SER A 290 12.52 -6.96 -38.22
CA SER A 290 13.24 -7.59 -39.33
C SER A 290 14.02 -6.56 -40.15
N ASN A 291 13.43 -5.39 -40.37
CA ASN A 291 13.97 -4.39 -41.30
C ASN A 291 15.14 -3.60 -40.72
N ILE A 292 15.41 -3.68 -39.40
CA ILE A 292 16.51 -2.94 -38.75
C ILE A 292 17.84 -3.70 -38.88
N PHE A 293 17.80 -5.04 -38.88
CA PHE A 293 19.01 -5.86 -38.95
C PHE A 293 19.52 -6.09 -40.38
N GLU A 294 18.76 -5.73 -41.41
CA GLU A 294 19.24 -5.74 -42.80
C GLU A 294 20.11 -4.52 -43.15
N MET A 295 20.12 -3.47 -42.32
CA MET A 295 21.01 -2.31 -42.50
C MET A 295 22.40 -2.57 -41.88
N ASN A 296 23.21 -3.33 -42.59
CA ASN A 296 24.64 -3.47 -42.32
C ASN A 296 25.36 -2.17 -42.72
N ASN A 297 25.50 -1.23 -41.77
CA ASN A 297 26.60 -0.27 -41.70
C ASN A 297 26.83 0.06 -40.22
N SER A 298 27.93 -0.43 -39.66
CA SER A 298 28.35 -0.24 -38.25
C SER A 298 28.33 1.22 -37.81
N ASP A 299 28.59 2.12 -38.76
CA ASP A 299 28.85 3.54 -38.47
C ASP A 299 27.54 4.30 -38.23
N ASN A 300 26.44 3.89 -38.88
CA ASN A 300 25.12 4.46 -38.66
C ASN A 300 24.49 4.03 -37.33
N LEU A 301 24.80 2.82 -36.85
CA LEU A 301 24.34 2.34 -35.53
C LEU A 301 25.01 3.11 -34.39
N ASN A 302 26.31 3.37 -34.51
CA ASN A 302 27.06 4.14 -33.51
C ASN A 302 26.60 5.61 -33.49
N ASN A 303 26.30 6.21 -34.65
CA ASN A 303 25.75 7.56 -34.72
C ASN A 303 24.30 7.64 -34.19
N LEU A 304 23.46 6.63 -34.41
CA LEU A 304 22.11 6.55 -33.81
C LEU A 304 22.17 6.40 -32.28
N LEU A 305 23.10 5.57 -31.78
CA LEU A 305 23.33 5.37 -30.35
C LEU A 305 23.90 6.64 -29.69
N ASN A 306 24.80 7.36 -30.35
CA ASN A 306 25.33 8.63 -29.88
C ASN A 306 24.26 9.74 -29.88
N ASN A 307 23.38 9.80 -30.87
CA ASN A 307 22.23 10.74 -30.86
C ASN A 307 21.17 10.40 -29.79
N LEU A 308 21.18 9.18 -29.24
CA LEU A 308 20.35 8.77 -28.09
C LEU A 308 20.97 9.16 -26.74
N THR A 309 22.23 9.61 -26.71
CA THR A 309 22.92 10.05 -25.47
C THR A 309 22.52 11.45 -25.01
N ASP A 310 21.80 12.22 -25.84
CA ASP A 310 21.17 13.45 -25.39
C ASP A 310 20.11 13.13 -24.33
N ASP A 311 20.27 13.77 -23.17
CA ASP A 311 19.66 13.52 -21.85
C ASP A 311 18.13 13.72 -21.80
N ASN A 312 17.40 13.12 -22.74
CA ASN A 312 15.95 13.14 -22.82
C ASN A 312 15.37 12.10 -21.86
N SER A 313 15.48 12.37 -20.55
CA SER A 313 14.86 11.58 -19.47
C SER A 313 13.38 11.24 -19.73
N LYS A 314 12.66 12.12 -20.45
CA LYS A 314 11.28 11.88 -20.92
C LYS A 314 11.18 10.75 -21.96
N TYR A 315 12.10 10.70 -22.91
CA TYR A 315 12.18 9.65 -23.93
C TYR A 315 12.53 8.30 -23.28
N LEU A 316 13.59 8.25 -22.48
CA LEU A 316 13.97 7.03 -21.74
C LEU A 316 12.82 6.50 -20.88
N LYS A 317 12.14 7.39 -20.16
CA LYS A 317 10.93 7.04 -19.40
C LYS A 317 9.83 6.46 -20.30
N LYS A 318 9.62 7.02 -21.50
CA LYS A 318 8.63 6.52 -22.46
C LYS A 318 9.01 5.12 -22.97
N VAL A 319 10.28 4.91 -23.32
CA VAL A 319 10.82 3.60 -23.76
C VAL A 319 10.62 2.56 -22.67
N VAL A 320 11.17 2.80 -21.47
CA VAL A 320 11.04 1.89 -20.32
C VAL A 320 9.57 1.61 -19.99
N LEU A 321 8.72 2.65 -19.96
CA LEU A 321 7.30 2.45 -19.70
C LEU A 321 6.58 1.73 -20.83
N ASN A 322 7.04 1.79 -22.08
CA ASN A 322 6.43 1.07 -23.19
C ASN A 322 6.74 -0.42 -23.09
N ASP A 323 7.98 -0.77 -22.74
CA ASP A 323 8.48 -2.15 -22.66
C ASP A 323 7.86 -2.94 -21.50
N ILE A 324 7.50 -2.25 -20.41
CA ILE A 324 6.82 -2.88 -19.27
C ILE A 324 5.41 -3.34 -19.69
N LYS A 325 5.14 -4.63 -19.54
CA LYS A 325 3.81 -5.26 -19.79
C LYS A 325 2.92 -5.25 -18.55
N TYR A 326 1.61 -5.48 -18.75
CA TYR A 326 0.60 -5.61 -17.70
C TYR A 326 0.41 -4.35 -16.82
N LYS A 327 0.57 -3.16 -17.42
CA LYS A 327 0.52 -1.86 -16.73
C LYS A 327 -0.88 -1.48 -16.29
N ARG A 328 -1.91 -1.88 -17.04
CA ARG A 328 -3.30 -1.46 -16.83
C ARG A 328 -4.11 -2.62 -16.31
N VAL A 329 -5.00 -2.36 -15.36
CA VAL A 329 -5.93 -3.41 -14.87
C VAL A 329 -7.02 -3.65 -15.91
N SER A 330 -7.08 -4.88 -16.42
CA SER A 330 -8.04 -5.33 -17.43
C SER A 330 -9.28 -5.96 -16.84
N GLY A 331 -9.14 -6.56 -15.66
CA GLY A 331 -10.21 -7.33 -15.05
C GLY A 331 -9.96 -7.63 -13.59
N VAL A 332 -11.05 -7.74 -12.85
CA VAL A 332 -11.04 -7.96 -11.41
C VAL A 332 -12.19 -8.88 -11.03
N ARG A 333 -11.92 -9.90 -10.19
CA ARG A 333 -12.92 -10.84 -9.66
C ARG A 333 -12.77 -10.97 -8.16
N LEU A 334 -13.90 -11.00 -7.44
CA LEU A 334 -13.97 -11.31 -6.01
C LEU A 334 -14.95 -12.43 -5.77
N GLN A 335 -14.59 -13.32 -4.85
CA GLN A 335 -15.42 -14.43 -4.40
C GLN A 335 -15.37 -14.54 -2.89
N GLY A 336 -16.50 -14.82 -2.25
CA GLY A 336 -16.58 -15.16 -0.85
C GLY A 336 -17.34 -16.47 -0.66
N ALA A 337 -16.83 -17.34 0.21
CA ALA A 337 -17.37 -18.67 0.47
C ALA A 337 -17.32 -18.98 1.99
N GLY A 338 -18.34 -19.63 2.54
CA GLY A 338 -18.33 -20.16 3.93
C GLY A 338 -19.56 -19.78 4.76
N ARG A 339 -19.43 -19.83 6.09
CA ARG A 339 -20.54 -19.58 7.04
C ARG A 339 -20.83 -18.08 7.19
N LEU A 340 -21.51 -17.54 6.18
CA LEU A 340 -21.86 -16.13 6.04
C LEU A 340 -23.37 -15.86 6.09
N SER A 341 -24.18 -16.82 6.57
CA SER A 341 -25.61 -16.62 6.86
C SER A 341 -25.80 -15.54 7.94
N LYS A 342 -26.97 -14.88 8.00
CA LYS A 342 -27.22 -13.78 8.96
C LYS A 342 -27.72 -14.28 10.31
N ARG A 343 -28.63 -15.27 10.32
CA ARG A 343 -29.21 -15.87 11.54
C ARG A 343 -28.20 -16.77 12.23
N TYR A 344 -28.27 -16.88 13.56
CA TYR A 344 -27.39 -17.74 14.37
C TYR A 344 -27.89 -19.19 14.37
N THR A 345 -27.96 -19.80 13.19
CA THR A 345 -28.44 -21.17 13.00
C THR A 345 -27.41 -22.01 12.26
N ALA A 346 -27.44 -23.32 12.49
CA ALA A 346 -26.68 -24.29 11.72
C ALA A 346 -27.25 -24.34 10.29
N SER A 347 -26.67 -23.53 9.41
CA SER A 347 -27.11 -23.37 8.02
C SER A 347 -25.98 -23.73 7.07
N ARG A 348 -26.34 -24.20 5.87
CA ARG A 348 -25.40 -24.50 4.79
C ARG A 348 -24.55 -23.28 4.41
N SER A 349 -23.36 -23.55 3.88
CA SER A 349 -22.42 -22.48 3.51
C SER A 349 -22.95 -21.63 2.34
N LEU A 350 -22.56 -20.35 2.31
CA LEU A 350 -22.87 -19.44 1.21
C LEU A 350 -21.67 -19.25 0.31
N HIS A 351 -21.90 -19.29 -1.00
CA HIS A 351 -20.90 -19.05 -2.03
C HIS A 351 -21.39 -18.01 -3.03
N LYS A 352 -20.68 -16.88 -3.19
CA LYS A 352 -21.02 -15.83 -4.16
C LYS A 352 -19.77 -15.18 -4.74
N PHE A 353 -19.84 -14.75 -6.00
CA PHE A 353 -18.78 -13.99 -6.67
C PHE A 353 -19.32 -12.81 -7.48
N LYS A 354 -18.45 -11.86 -7.80
CA LYS A 354 -18.67 -10.78 -8.77
C LYS A 354 -17.38 -10.52 -9.55
N TYR A 355 -17.51 -10.16 -10.82
CA TYR A 355 -16.40 -9.86 -11.71
C TYR A 355 -16.69 -8.58 -12.51
N LYS A 356 -15.65 -7.93 -13.03
CA LYS A 356 -15.71 -6.82 -13.98
C LYS A 356 -14.47 -6.86 -14.88
N GLY A 357 -14.65 -6.71 -16.19
CA GLY A 357 -13.57 -6.82 -17.17
C GLY A 357 -13.10 -8.27 -17.40
N ASN A 358 -11.92 -8.43 -18.00
CA ASN A 358 -11.40 -9.72 -18.45
C ASN A 358 -10.11 -10.13 -17.69
N LEU A 359 -9.99 -11.42 -17.35
CA LEU A 359 -8.82 -12.01 -16.70
C LEU A 359 -7.87 -12.70 -17.69
N VAL A 360 -8.24 -12.79 -18.96
CA VAL A 360 -7.42 -13.44 -20.01
C VAL A 360 -6.18 -12.60 -20.32
N ASN A 361 -5.07 -13.27 -20.63
CA ASN A 361 -3.84 -12.63 -21.07
C ASN A 361 -3.98 -12.19 -22.55
N ALA A 362 -4.29 -10.91 -22.75
CA ALA A 362 -4.47 -10.36 -24.10
C ALA A 362 -3.26 -10.53 -25.03
N TYR A 363 -2.04 -10.49 -24.49
CA TYR A 363 -0.83 -10.62 -25.31
C TYR A 363 -0.71 -12.00 -25.95
N THR A 364 -1.09 -13.06 -25.24
CA THR A 364 -1.02 -14.41 -25.79
C THR A 364 -2.29 -14.77 -26.54
N SER A 365 -3.46 -14.52 -25.94
CA SER A 365 -4.72 -15.02 -26.50
C SER A 365 -5.21 -14.23 -27.71
N ILE A 366 -4.92 -12.92 -27.75
CA ILE A 366 -5.40 -12.03 -28.82
C ILE A 366 -4.24 -11.68 -29.75
N LYS A 367 -3.08 -11.32 -29.19
CA LYS A 367 -1.91 -10.98 -30.01
C LYS A 367 -1.06 -12.17 -30.42
N GLY A 368 -1.18 -13.36 -29.80
CA GLY A 368 -0.40 -14.53 -30.21
C GLY A 368 1.07 -14.55 -29.75
N TYR A 369 1.49 -13.63 -28.86
CA TYR A 369 2.86 -13.67 -28.33
C TYR A 369 3.07 -14.87 -27.41
N PRO A 370 4.25 -15.52 -27.43
CA PRO A 370 4.57 -16.53 -26.45
C PRO A 370 4.75 -15.89 -25.07
N SER A 371 4.19 -16.51 -24.01
CA SER A 371 4.37 -16.02 -22.63
C SER A 371 4.98 -17.07 -21.72
N ALA A 372 5.86 -16.63 -20.82
CA ALA A 372 6.28 -17.43 -19.68
C ALA A 372 5.12 -17.69 -18.71
N VAL A 373 5.11 -18.86 -18.08
CA VAL A 373 4.12 -19.25 -17.06
C VAL A 373 4.79 -19.22 -15.69
N ILE A 374 4.17 -18.53 -14.74
CA ILE A 374 4.66 -18.40 -13.37
C ILE A 374 4.46 -19.74 -12.65
N ARG A 375 5.51 -20.28 -12.02
CA ARG A 375 5.53 -21.61 -11.35
C ARG A 375 4.99 -22.77 -12.23
N GLY A 376 5.06 -22.64 -13.55
CA GLY A 376 4.58 -23.65 -14.49
C GLY A 376 3.06 -23.72 -14.73
N ASN A 377 2.21 -23.02 -13.96
CA ASN A 377 0.75 -23.06 -14.16
C ASN A 377 -0.01 -21.72 -14.06
N ILE A 378 0.60 -20.65 -13.51
CA ILE A 378 -0.07 -19.36 -13.32
C ILE A 378 0.25 -18.41 -14.47
N ARG A 379 -0.80 -17.79 -15.05
CA ARG A 379 -0.61 -16.78 -16.09
C ARG A 379 0.07 -15.52 -15.53
N PRO A 380 1.03 -14.93 -16.26
CA PRO A 380 1.87 -13.85 -15.73
C PRO A 380 1.14 -12.52 -15.52
N ASN A 381 0.01 -12.36 -16.18
CA ASN A 381 -0.86 -11.19 -16.09
C ASN A 381 -1.79 -11.21 -14.87
N ILE A 382 -1.97 -12.36 -14.20
CA ILE A 382 -2.95 -12.55 -13.12
C ILE A 382 -2.26 -12.58 -11.75
N GLN A 383 -2.80 -11.82 -10.81
CA GLN A 383 -2.49 -11.94 -9.38
C GLN A 383 -3.67 -12.58 -8.65
N ILE A 384 -3.41 -13.66 -7.89
CA ILE A 384 -4.43 -14.45 -7.17
C ILE A 384 -4.14 -14.44 -5.69
N THR A 385 -5.17 -14.18 -4.87
CA THR A 385 -5.04 -14.14 -3.42
C THR A 385 -6.18 -14.87 -2.73
N LYS A 386 -5.87 -15.49 -1.59
CA LYS A 386 -6.81 -16.24 -0.76
C LYS A 386 -6.63 -15.82 0.69
N LEU A 387 -7.66 -15.19 1.25
CA LEU A 387 -7.70 -14.77 2.65
C LEU A 387 -8.77 -15.53 3.40
N ASN A 388 -8.41 -16.05 4.56
CA ASN A 388 -9.33 -16.77 5.43
C ASN A 388 -9.64 -15.93 6.68
N SER A 389 -10.88 -16.03 7.16
CA SER A 389 -11.27 -15.41 8.42
C SER A 389 -12.45 -16.13 9.07
N LYS A 390 -12.89 -15.62 10.23
CA LYS A 390 -14.02 -16.17 10.97
C LYS A 390 -14.99 -15.10 11.41
N THR A 391 -16.27 -15.47 11.45
CA THR A 391 -17.34 -14.76 12.14
C THR A 391 -17.76 -15.56 13.37
N ARG A 392 -18.79 -15.10 14.10
CA ARG A 392 -19.32 -15.83 15.25
C ARG A 392 -19.94 -17.19 14.89
N ILE A 393 -20.40 -17.37 13.64
CA ILE A 393 -21.05 -18.62 13.20
C ILE A 393 -20.06 -19.63 12.64
N GLY A 394 -18.88 -19.19 12.21
CA GLY A 394 -17.87 -20.07 11.64
C GLY A 394 -16.91 -19.36 10.69
N SER A 395 -16.11 -20.17 10.00
CA SER A 395 -15.07 -19.73 9.06
C SER A 395 -15.65 -19.33 7.70
N PHE A 396 -14.92 -18.46 7.01
CA PHE A 396 -15.17 -18.09 5.62
C PHE A 396 -13.86 -17.72 4.92
N GLY A 397 -13.81 -17.93 3.61
CA GLY A 397 -12.71 -17.56 2.74
C GLY A 397 -13.14 -16.48 1.75
N VAL A 398 -12.16 -15.67 1.33
CA VAL A 398 -12.29 -14.70 0.25
C VAL A 398 -11.17 -14.96 -0.75
N LYS A 399 -11.53 -15.07 -2.03
CA LYS A 399 -10.58 -15.14 -3.14
C LYS A 399 -10.69 -13.88 -4.00
N GLY A 400 -9.57 -13.39 -4.48
CA GLY A 400 -9.52 -12.26 -5.41
C GLY A 400 -8.54 -12.48 -6.55
N TRP A 401 -8.95 -12.05 -7.74
CA TRP A 401 -8.14 -12.05 -8.96
C TRP A 401 -8.06 -10.63 -9.49
N ILE A 402 -6.87 -10.24 -9.92
CA ILE A 402 -6.62 -9.00 -10.65
C ILE A 402 -5.79 -9.36 -11.87
N SER A 403 -6.19 -8.87 -13.03
CA SER A 403 -5.50 -9.07 -14.29
C SER A 403 -4.98 -7.76 -14.85
N GLY A 404 -3.77 -7.82 -15.41
CA GLY A 404 -3.16 -6.74 -16.17
C GLY A 404 -3.24 -6.95 -17.68
N THR A 405 -3.23 -5.84 -18.42
CA THR A 405 -3.04 -5.73 -19.88
C THR A 405 -2.03 -4.64 -20.19
#